data_AF-A0A6P0Q4F3-F1
#
_entry.id   AF-A0A6P0Q4F3-F1
#
_cell.length_a   1.000
_cell.length_b   1.000
_cell.length_c   1.000
_cell.angle_alpha   90.00
_cell.angle_beta   90.00
_cell.angle_gamma   90.00
#
_symmetry.space_group_name_H-M   'P 1'
#
loop_
_entity.id
_entity.type
_entity.pdbx_description
1 polymer ?
#
loop_
_entity_poly.entity_id
_entity_poly.type
_entity_poly.pdbx_seq_one_letter_code
_entity_poly.pdbx_strand_id
1 'polypeptide(L)'
;METLNNPKPEYTGDPALQPQPGERDSKGQLLYPYLPSRELIEAVNLAIYLERPLLLKGEPGCGKTRLAHAVAYELNLPLRVWAVKSTTRAKDGLYIYDTVARLRDAQLAATGIIKPEDIPRISNPETYVRWGPLGNAFRSETLTVVLIDEIDKGVALLERRLVRFREVSEE
;
A
#
# COMPACT_ATOMS: atom_id res chain seq x y z
N MET A 1 -27.30 -1.56 11.08
CA MET A 1 -27.54 -0.22 10.49
C MET A 1 -26.70 0.78 11.28
N GLU A 2 -25.38 0.80 11.08
CA GLU A 2 -24.48 1.59 11.92
C GLU A 2 -23.22 1.95 11.11
N THR A 3 -23.36 2.69 10.02
CA THR A 3 -22.21 3.06 9.17
C THR A 3 -22.26 4.49 8.60
N LEU A 4 -23.28 5.30 8.92
CA LEU A 4 -23.46 6.61 8.27
C LEU A 4 -22.78 7.79 8.99
N ASN A 5 -22.09 7.58 10.11
CA ASN A 5 -21.71 8.71 10.98
C ASN A 5 -20.21 8.84 11.30
N ASN A 6 -19.33 8.17 10.54
CA ASN A 6 -17.91 8.50 10.61
C ASN A 6 -17.56 9.40 9.41
N PRO A 7 -17.19 10.68 9.62
CA PRO A 7 -16.80 11.53 8.52
C PRO A 7 -15.61 10.90 7.80
N LYS A 8 -15.74 10.74 6.48
CA LYS A 8 -14.61 10.28 5.67
C LYS A 8 -13.51 11.35 5.73
N PRO A 9 -12.23 10.96 5.76
CA PRO A 9 -11.15 11.93 5.76
C PRO A 9 -11.21 12.76 4.48
N GLU A 10 -10.93 14.05 4.61
CA GLU A 10 -10.97 15.01 3.50
C GLU A 10 -9.57 15.56 3.29
N TYR A 11 -9.06 15.39 2.08
CA TYR A 11 -7.80 15.98 1.65
C TYR A 11 -8.09 17.40 1.15
N THR A 12 -7.42 18.39 1.73
CA THR A 12 -7.60 19.82 1.44
C THR A 12 -6.46 20.38 0.62
N GLY A 13 -5.26 19.79 0.69
CA GLY A 13 -4.06 20.36 0.09
C GLY A 13 -3.60 21.65 0.78
N ASP A 14 -4.03 21.88 2.02
CA ASP A 14 -3.70 23.08 2.79
C ASP A 14 -2.17 23.17 3.01
N PRO A 15 -1.51 24.27 2.58
CA PRO A 15 -0.10 24.52 2.85
C PRO A 15 0.29 24.42 4.33
N ALA A 16 -0.63 24.70 5.26
CA ALA A 16 -0.39 24.59 6.70
C ALA A 16 -0.26 23.14 7.18
N LEU A 17 -0.80 22.17 6.43
CA LEU A 17 -0.75 20.73 6.72
C LEU A 17 0.29 20.00 5.86
N GLN A 18 1.24 20.73 5.27
CA GLN A 18 2.31 20.15 4.45
C GLN A 18 3.57 19.84 5.28
N PRO A 19 4.43 18.93 4.80
CA PRO A 19 5.70 18.62 5.45
C PRO A 19 6.59 19.85 5.61
N GLN A 20 7.22 19.97 6.77
CA GLN A 20 8.18 21.05 7.04
C GLN A 20 9.54 20.76 6.35
N PRO A 21 10.31 21.79 5.97
CA PRO A 21 11.64 21.58 5.39
C PRO A 21 12.54 20.70 6.28
N GLY A 22 13.04 19.61 5.71
CA GLY A 22 13.93 18.66 6.40
C GLY A 22 13.21 17.50 7.11
N GLU A 23 11.87 17.50 7.10
CA GLU A 23 11.08 16.38 7.62
C GLU A 23 11.27 15.12 6.78
N ARG A 24 11.19 13.96 7.44
CA ARG A 24 11.44 12.65 6.85
C ARG A 24 10.34 11.68 7.21
N ASP A 25 10.04 10.77 6.29
CA ASP A 25 9.14 9.66 6.56
C ASP A 25 9.78 8.58 7.46
N SER A 26 9.01 7.54 7.77
CA SER A 26 9.45 6.39 8.57
C SER A 26 10.62 5.59 7.96
N LYS A 27 10.94 5.82 6.68
CA LYS A 27 12.08 5.22 5.96
C LYS A 27 13.26 6.18 5.82
N GLY A 28 13.17 7.38 6.40
CA GLY A 28 14.20 8.41 6.34
C GLY A 28 14.22 9.20 5.02
N GLN A 29 13.22 9.04 4.15
CA GLN A 29 13.10 9.78 2.90
C GLN A 29 12.58 11.19 3.16
N LEU A 30 13.21 12.19 2.53
CA LEU A 30 12.78 13.59 2.66
C LEU A 30 11.36 13.77 2.10
N LEU A 31 10.52 14.42 2.89
CA LEU A 31 9.19 14.84 2.49
C LEU A 31 9.25 16.25 1.91
N TYR A 32 8.46 16.48 0.87
CA TYR A 32 8.37 17.77 0.18
C TYR A 32 6.91 18.19 0.12
N PRO A 33 6.62 19.50 0.27
CA PRO A 33 5.28 20.01 0.07
C PRO A 33 4.80 19.71 -1.36
N TYR A 34 3.50 19.41 -1.48
CA TYR A 34 2.83 19.20 -2.75
C TYR A 34 1.71 20.22 -2.88
N LEU A 35 1.68 20.96 -3.99
CA LEU A 35 0.67 21.97 -4.28
C LEU A 35 -0.31 21.41 -5.33
N PRO A 36 -1.40 20.73 -4.92
CA PRO A 36 -2.36 20.18 -5.85
C PRO A 36 -3.22 21.30 -6.47
N SER A 37 -3.73 21.06 -7.69
CA SER A 37 -4.81 21.87 -8.22
C SER A 37 -6.13 21.54 -7.53
N ARG A 38 -7.12 22.43 -7.65
CA ARG A 38 -8.45 22.21 -7.08
C ARG A 38 -9.10 20.95 -7.65
N GLU A 39 -8.97 20.71 -8.94
CA GLU A 39 -9.52 19.53 -9.62
C GLU A 39 -8.88 18.25 -9.09
N LEU A 40 -7.59 18.29 -8.75
CA LEU A 40 -6.88 17.15 -8.18
C LEU A 40 -7.34 16.86 -6.74
N ILE A 41 -7.54 17.90 -5.94
CA ILE A 41 -8.13 17.78 -4.60
C ILE A 41 -9.52 17.12 -4.69
N GLU A 42 -10.39 17.63 -5.58
CA GLU A 42 -11.73 17.09 -5.81
C GLU A 42 -11.68 15.62 -6.26
N ALA A 43 -10.77 15.26 -7.16
CA ALA A 43 -10.59 13.87 -7.60
C ALA A 43 -10.15 12.92 -6.47
N VAL A 44 -9.24 13.37 -5.59
CA VAL A 44 -8.81 12.61 -4.40
C VAL A 44 -9.98 12.40 -3.45
N ASN A 45 -10.72 13.46 -3.13
CA ASN A 45 -11.86 13.38 -2.22
C ASN A 45 -13.00 12.53 -2.78
N LEU A 46 -13.26 12.58 -4.09
CA LEU A 46 -14.21 11.69 -4.75
C LEU A 46 -13.76 10.23 -4.64
N ALA A 47 -12.47 9.93 -4.82
CA ALA A 47 -11.96 8.57 -4.68
C ALA A 47 -12.10 8.04 -3.24
N ILE A 48 -11.81 8.87 -2.23
CA ILE A 48 -12.03 8.55 -0.81
C ILE A 48 -13.52 8.31 -0.54
N TYR A 49 -14.37 9.22 -1.02
CA TYR A 49 -15.81 9.17 -0.80
C TYR A 49 -16.46 7.94 -1.46
N LEU A 50 -16.03 7.58 -2.66
CA LEU A 50 -16.55 6.42 -3.39
C LEU A 50 -15.88 5.09 -2.96
N GLU A 51 -14.84 5.14 -2.12
CA GLU A 51 -13.98 3.99 -1.80
C GLU A 51 -13.44 3.30 -3.07
N ARG A 52 -13.17 4.11 -4.10
CA ARG A 52 -12.67 3.65 -5.39
C ARG A 52 -11.22 4.07 -5.60
N PRO A 53 -10.41 3.24 -6.30
CA PRO A 53 -9.09 3.65 -6.77
C PRO A 53 -9.12 4.93 -7.61
N LEU A 54 -8.15 5.82 -7.38
CA LEU A 54 -7.83 6.95 -8.25
C LEU A 54 -6.70 6.55 -9.22
N LEU A 55 -7.01 6.60 -10.52
CA LEU A 55 -6.01 6.41 -11.57
C LEU A 55 -5.42 7.78 -11.96
N LEU A 56 -4.13 7.96 -11.73
CA LEU A 56 -3.35 9.12 -12.14
C LEU A 56 -2.62 8.81 -13.45
N LYS A 57 -2.77 9.66 -14.45
CA LYS A 57 -2.06 9.57 -15.75
C LYS A 57 -1.22 10.83 -15.98
N GLY A 58 -0.17 10.75 -16.79
CA GLY A 58 0.70 11.88 -17.16
C GLY A 58 2.19 11.54 -17.10
N GLU A 59 3.02 12.45 -17.57
CA GLU A 59 4.45 12.22 -17.80
C GLU A 59 5.26 11.85 -16.53
N PRO A 60 6.35 11.07 -16.68
CA PRO A 60 7.30 10.83 -15.59
C PRO A 60 7.74 12.14 -14.94
N GLY A 61 7.68 12.20 -13.60
CA GLY A 61 8.11 13.37 -12.85
C GLY A 61 7.03 14.45 -12.61
N CYS A 62 5.79 14.28 -13.10
CA CYS A 62 4.68 15.21 -12.80
C CYS A 62 4.15 15.13 -11.35
N GLY A 63 4.80 14.34 -10.47
CA GLY A 63 4.52 14.35 -9.04
C GLY A 63 3.45 13.38 -8.56
N LYS A 64 3.09 12.34 -9.31
CA LYS A 64 2.10 11.31 -8.88
C LYS A 64 2.48 10.63 -7.57
N THR A 65 3.73 10.19 -7.47
CA THR A 65 4.29 9.64 -6.23
C THR A 65 4.15 10.64 -5.09
N ARG A 66 4.50 11.91 -5.33
CA ARG A 66 4.42 12.97 -4.31
C ARG A 66 2.99 13.24 -3.85
N LEU A 67 2.00 13.17 -4.73
CA LEU A 67 0.59 13.28 -4.33
C LEU A 67 0.22 12.21 -3.30
N ALA A 68 0.61 10.94 -3.53
CA ALA A 68 0.31 9.87 -2.58
C ALA A 68 0.97 10.11 -1.21
N HIS A 69 2.20 10.64 -1.19
CA HIS A 69 2.86 11.06 0.05
C HIS A 69 2.14 12.22 0.73
N ALA A 70 1.73 13.25 -0.02
CA ALA A 70 1.04 14.41 0.51
C ALA A 70 -0.32 14.05 1.12
N VAL A 71 -1.08 13.19 0.44
CA VAL A 71 -2.38 12.71 0.93
C VAL A 71 -2.20 11.85 2.19
N ALA A 72 -1.22 10.96 2.22
CA ALA A 72 -0.93 10.15 3.40
C ALA A 72 -0.47 11.02 4.60
N TYR A 73 0.34 12.03 4.33
CA TYR A 73 0.85 12.97 5.33
C TYR A 73 -0.28 13.81 5.94
N GLU A 74 -1.04 14.51 5.11
CA GLU A 74 -2.10 15.43 5.55
C GLU A 74 -3.21 14.69 6.31
N LEU A 75 -3.58 13.49 5.84
CA LEU A 75 -4.62 12.68 6.49
C LEU A 75 -4.08 11.83 7.65
N ASN A 76 -2.79 11.90 7.95
CA ASN A 76 -2.10 11.07 8.94
C ASN A 76 -2.39 9.56 8.77
N LEU A 77 -2.34 9.09 7.53
CA LEU A 77 -2.61 7.69 7.15
C LEU A 77 -1.32 6.95 6.83
N PRO A 78 -1.21 5.64 7.14
CA PRO A 78 -0.10 4.82 6.68
C PRO A 78 0.00 4.83 5.14
N LEU A 79 1.22 4.99 4.62
CA LEU A 79 1.51 4.85 3.20
C LEU A 79 2.21 3.51 2.93
N ARG A 80 1.70 2.74 1.96
CA ARG A 80 2.44 1.59 1.40
C ARG A 80 2.65 1.77 -0.09
N VAL A 81 3.92 1.69 -0.49
CA VAL A 81 4.33 1.79 -1.89
C VAL A 81 4.57 0.38 -2.42
N TRP A 82 3.97 0.09 -3.57
CA TRP A 82 4.19 -1.14 -4.34
C TRP A 82 4.69 -0.78 -5.73
N ALA A 83 6.00 -0.94 -5.94
CA ALA A 83 6.62 -0.78 -7.26
C ALA A 83 6.43 -2.06 -8.09
N VAL A 84 5.59 -1.99 -9.11
CA VAL A 84 5.30 -3.11 -10.02
C VAL A 84 6.41 -3.22 -11.06
N LYS A 85 6.76 -4.46 -11.42
CA LYS A 85 7.67 -4.78 -12.53
C LYS A 85 6.94 -5.64 -13.55
N SER A 86 7.49 -5.77 -14.76
CA SER A 86 6.95 -6.65 -15.82
C SER A 86 6.79 -8.12 -15.39
N THR A 87 7.57 -8.56 -14.40
CA THR A 87 7.51 -9.92 -13.83
C THR A 87 6.61 -10.04 -12.60
N THR A 88 6.02 -8.93 -12.15
CA THR A 88 5.19 -8.88 -10.93
C THR A 88 3.80 -9.40 -11.24
N ARG A 89 3.28 -10.29 -10.39
CA ARG A 89 1.91 -10.79 -10.48
C ARG A 89 1.05 -10.12 -9.43
N ALA A 90 -0.26 -10.02 -9.68
CA ALA A 90 -1.22 -9.46 -8.72
C ALA A 90 -1.13 -10.10 -7.33
N LYS A 91 -0.92 -11.42 -7.26
CA LYS A 91 -0.76 -12.15 -5.99
C LYS A 91 0.44 -11.69 -5.17
N ASP A 92 1.52 -11.24 -5.81
CA ASP A 92 2.74 -10.83 -5.13
C ASP A 92 2.50 -9.54 -4.31
N GLY A 93 1.49 -8.73 -4.68
CA GLY A 93 1.02 -7.59 -3.88
C GLY A 93 0.15 -7.98 -2.69
N LEU A 94 -0.52 -9.13 -2.73
CA LEU A 94 -1.34 -9.66 -1.64
C LEU A 94 -0.48 -10.43 -0.64
N TYR A 95 0.05 -11.58 -1.05
CA TYR A 95 0.89 -12.42 -0.21
C TYR A 95 1.70 -13.41 -1.05
N ILE A 96 2.84 -13.82 -0.50
CA ILE A 96 3.70 -14.87 -1.03
C ILE A 96 3.77 -15.98 0.01
N TYR A 97 3.65 -17.22 -0.44
CA TYR A 97 3.83 -18.40 0.39
C TYR A 97 5.25 -18.93 0.25
N ASP A 98 6.02 -18.97 1.34
CA ASP A 98 7.39 -19.46 1.37
C ASP A 98 7.42 -20.99 1.46
N THR A 99 7.25 -21.64 0.31
CA THR A 99 7.30 -23.10 0.19
C THR A 99 8.66 -23.68 0.57
N VAL A 100 9.75 -22.91 0.40
CA VAL A 100 11.11 -23.36 0.68
C VAL A 100 11.35 -23.44 2.18
N ALA A 101 10.95 -22.40 2.92
CA ALA A 101 11.01 -22.40 4.38
C ALA A 101 10.15 -23.53 4.97
N ARG A 102 8.94 -23.75 4.42
CA ARG A 102 8.08 -24.85 4.85
C ARG A 102 8.71 -26.22 4.61
N LEU A 103 9.31 -26.42 3.43
CA LEU A 103 9.98 -27.69 3.11
C LEU A 103 11.17 -27.95 4.05
N ARG A 104 11.99 -26.93 4.32
CA ARG A 104 13.11 -27.02 5.26
C ARG A 104 12.64 -27.43 6.66
N ASP A 105 11.59 -26.78 7.17
CA ASP A 105 11.06 -27.10 8.49
C ASP A 105 10.45 -28.52 8.53
N ALA A 106 9.79 -28.96 7.45
CA ALA A 106 9.28 -30.32 7.33
C ALA A 106 10.40 -31.37 7.32
N GLN A 107 11.55 -31.08 6.69
CA GLN A 107 12.72 -31.96 6.70
C GLN A 107 13.36 -32.06 8.09
N LEU A 108 13.50 -30.95 8.81
CA LEU A 108 14.00 -30.94 10.19
C LEU A 108 13.05 -31.70 11.14
N ALA A 109 11.74 -31.65 10.88
CA ALA A 109 10.75 -32.43 11.62
C ALA A 109 10.97 -33.93 11.45
N ALA A 110 11.21 -34.37 10.22
CA ALA A 110 11.43 -35.77 9.91
C ALA A 110 12.74 -36.32 10.53
N THR A 111 13.76 -35.49 10.74
CA THR A 111 15.03 -35.90 11.37
C THR A 111 15.01 -35.86 12.89
N GLY A 112 13.92 -35.40 13.52
CA GLY A 112 13.81 -35.24 14.97
C GLY A 112 14.62 -34.06 15.53
N ILE A 113 15.16 -33.19 14.67
CA ILE A 113 15.93 -32.01 15.05
C ILE A 113 15.00 -30.80 15.09
N ILE A 114 13.94 -30.89 15.89
CA ILE A 114 13.05 -29.76 16.18
C ILE A 114 13.04 -29.52 17.68
N LYS A 115 13.22 -28.25 18.06
CA LYS A 115 13.06 -27.84 19.45
C LYS A 115 11.57 -27.76 19.78
N PRO A 116 11.11 -28.20 20.96
CA PRO A 116 9.70 -28.17 21.34
C PRO A 116 9.03 -26.79 21.14
N GLU A 117 9.79 -25.71 21.35
CA GLU A 117 9.33 -24.34 21.13
C GLU A 117 8.98 -23.99 19.67
N ASP A 118 9.53 -24.70 18.68
CA ASP A 118 9.29 -24.45 17.26
C ASP A 118 8.04 -25.16 16.70
N ILE A 119 7.50 -26.15 17.42
CA ILE A 119 6.38 -26.99 16.96
C ILE A 119 5.11 -26.16 16.65
N PRO A 120 4.68 -25.21 17.50
CA PRO A 120 3.49 -24.40 17.20
C PRO A 120 3.66 -23.55 15.95
N ARG A 121 4.87 -23.01 15.74
CA ARG A 121 5.22 -22.20 14.58
C ARG A 121 5.18 -23.02 13.28
N ILE A 122 5.80 -24.20 13.28
CA ILE A 122 5.90 -25.08 12.10
C ILE A 122 4.54 -25.66 11.69
N SER A 123 3.68 -25.95 12.68
CA SER A 123 2.33 -26.47 12.45
C SER A 123 1.37 -25.42 11.91
N ASN A 124 1.66 -24.13 12.08
CA ASN A 124 0.82 -23.04 11.58
C ASN A 124 1.19 -22.69 10.12
N PRO A 125 0.30 -22.89 9.12
CA PRO A 125 0.57 -22.52 7.74
C PRO A 125 0.83 -21.02 7.54
N GLU A 126 0.26 -20.15 8.37
CA GLU A 126 0.41 -18.70 8.28
C GLU A 126 1.84 -18.23 8.52
N THR A 127 2.65 -19.01 9.25
CA THR A 127 4.07 -18.78 9.48
C THR A 127 4.84 -18.55 8.17
N TYR A 128 4.41 -19.21 7.10
CA TYR A 128 5.06 -19.17 5.80
C TYR A 128 4.44 -18.13 4.86
N VAL A 129 3.47 -17.35 5.33
CA VAL A 129 2.83 -16.28 4.56
C VAL A 129 3.55 -14.97 4.80
N ARG A 130 4.13 -14.40 3.74
CA ARG A 130 4.64 -13.02 3.74
C ARG A 130 3.67 -12.12 3.00
N TRP A 131 3.14 -11.12 3.70
CA TRP A 131 2.16 -10.19 3.16
C TRP A 131 2.83 -9.12 2.30
N GLY A 132 2.29 -8.89 1.09
CA GLY A 132 2.69 -7.81 0.21
C GLY A 132 2.07 -6.47 0.62
N PRO A 133 2.38 -5.36 -0.06
CA PRO A 133 1.89 -4.03 0.30
C PRO A 133 0.36 -3.93 0.38
N LEU A 134 -0.35 -4.56 -0.58
CA LEU A 134 -1.80 -4.56 -0.63
C LEU A 134 -2.40 -5.46 0.46
N GLY A 135 -1.81 -6.64 0.69
CA GLY A 135 -2.23 -7.54 1.77
C GLY A 135 -2.06 -6.90 3.15
N ASN A 136 -0.96 -6.19 3.38
CA ASN A 136 -0.77 -5.44 4.62
C ASN A 136 -1.78 -4.29 4.78
N ALA A 137 -2.16 -3.63 3.69
CA ALA A 137 -3.19 -2.59 3.74
C ALA A 137 -4.58 -3.16 4.09
N PHE A 138 -4.94 -4.32 3.54
CA PHE A 138 -6.20 -4.99 3.87
C PHE A 138 -6.29 -5.49 5.30
N ARG A 139 -5.14 -5.82 5.90
CA ARG A 139 -5.06 -6.26 7.31
C ARG A 139 -4.92 -5.09 8.29
N SER A 140 -4.76 -3.86 7.80
CA SER A 140 -4.65 -2.69 8.65
C SER A 140 -6.01 -2.37 9.28
N GLU A 141 -6.01 -2.06 10.57
CA GLU A 141 -7.21 -1.56 11.27
C GLU A 141 -7.52 -0.11 10.88
N THR A 142 -6.52 0.61 10.37
CA THR A 142 -6.63 2.00 9.90
C THR A 142 -6.65 2.06 8.38
N LEU A 143 -7.38 3.05 7.85
CA LEU A 143 -7.35 3.38 6.42
C LEU A 143 -5.90 3.60 5.98
N THR A 144 -5.50 2.97 4.88
CA THR A 144 -4.13 3.00 4.39
C THR A 144 -4.11 3.58 2.98
N VAL A 145 -3.18 4.46 2.69
CA VAL A 145 -2.90 4.91 1.33
C VAL A 145 -1.99 3.87 0.68
N VAL A 146 -2.38 3.36 -0.50
CA VAL A 146 -1.52 2.47 -1.28
C VAL A 146 -1.21 3.07 -2.63
N LEU A 147 0.06 3.35 -2.86
CA LEU A 147 0.60 3.73 -4.15
C LEU A 147 1.00 2.46 -4.91
N ILE A 148 0.37 2.22 -6.06
CA ILE A 148 0.78 1.17 -6.99
C ILE A 148 1.44 1.86 -8.18
N ASP A 149 2.77 1.82 -8.16
CA ASP A 149 3.62 2.45 -9.15
C ASP A 149 3.86 1.50 -10.33
N GLU A 150 3.98 2.05 -11.54
CA GLU A 150 4.19 1.32 -12.80
C GLU A 150 3.15 0.19 -13.06
N ILE A 151 1.88 0.44 -12.76
CA ILE A 151 0.86 -0.61 -12.82
C ILE A 151 0.53 -1.08 -14.25
N ASP A 152 0.87 -0.25 -15.23
CA ASP A 152 0.83 -0.54 -16.66
C ASP A 152 1.68 -1.76 -17.01
N LYS A 153 2.69 -2.10 -16.20
CA LYS A 153 3.59 -3.25 -16.42
C LYS A 153 3.00 -4.64 -16.11
N GLY A 154 1.72 -4.76 -15.71
CA GLY A 154 1.05 -6.07 -15.73
C GLY A 154 0.17 -6.46 -14.54
N VAL A 155 -0.51 -5.52 -13.87
CA VAL A 155 -1.42 -5.85 -12.76
C VAL A 155 -2.89 -5.53 -13.09
N ALA A 156 -3.68 -6.57 -13.37
CA ALA A 156 -5.15 -6.51 -13.30
C ALA A 156 -5.58 -6.41 -11.82
N LEU A 157 -6.40 -5.41 -11.46
CA LEU A 157 -6.68 -5.06 -10.05
C LEU A 157 -7.95 -5.72 -9.48
N LEU A 158 -7.88 -5.95 -8.16
CA LEU A 158 -8.94 -6.39 -7.24
C LEU A 158 -9.86 -5.23 -6.78
N GLU A 159 -11.12 -5.50 -6.45
CA GLU A 159 -12.19 -4.48 -6.45
C GLU A 159 -12.56 -3.75 -5.13
N ARG A 160 -11.93 -3.93 -3.95
CA ARG A 160 -12.53 -3.33 -2.71
C ARG A 160 -11.57 -2.67 -1.71
N ARG A 161 -12.09 -1.62 -1.03
CA ARG A 161 -11.68 -0.97 0.25
C ARG A 161 -10.30 -0.29 0.36
N LEU A 162 -9.90 0.51 -0.63
CA LEU A 162 -8.62 1.23 -0.53
C LEU A 162 -8.57 2.47 -1.40
N VAL A 163 -8.01 3.57 -0.88
CA VAL A 163 -7.57 4.70 -1.70
C VAL A 163 -6.30 4.25 -2.40
N ARG A 164 -6.43 3.87 -3.66
CA ARG A 164 -5.31 3.45 -4.50
C ARG A 164 -4.95 4.57 -5.46
N PHE A 165 -3.69 4.95 -5.51
CA PHE A 165 -3.15 5.73 -6.62
C PHE A 165 -2.56 4.76 -7.63
N ARG A 166 -3.02 4.85 -8.88
CA ARG A 166 -2.65 3.94 -9.96
C ARG A 166 -2.02 4.77 -11.07
N GLU A 167 -0.76 4.54 -11.43
CA GLU A 167 -0.07 5.28 -12.51
C GLU A 167 -0.24 4.56 -13.85
N VAL A 168 -0.68 5.27 -14.90
CA VAL A 168 -0.64 4.78 -16.28
C VAL A 168 0.35 5.67 -17.04
N SER A 169 1.44 5.07 -17.51
CA SER A 169 2.37 5.67 -18.45
C SER A 169 1.81 5.55 -19.87
N GLU A 170 1.88 6.62 -20.66
CA GLU A 170 1.74 6.55 -22.12
C GLU A 170 3.14 6.44 -22.74
N GLU A 171 3.26 5.59 -23.76
CA GLU A 171 4.37 5.60 -24.73
C GLU A 171 4.33 6.84 -25.63
#